data_AF-A0AAV6IUZ0-F1
#
_entry.id   AF-A0AAV6IUZ0-F1
#
_cell.length_a   1.000
_cell.length_b   1.000
_cell.length_c   1.000
_cell.angle_alpha   90.00
_cell.angle_beta   90.00
_cell.angle_gamma   90.00
#
_symmetry.space_group_name_H-M   'P 1'
#
loop_
_entity.id
_entity.type
_entity.pdbx_description
1 polymer ?
#
loop_
_entity_poly.entity_id
_entity_poly.type
_entity_poly.pdbx_seq_one_letter_code
_entity_poly.pdbx_strand_id
1 'polypeptide(L)'
;MANGTSQAVIPKLTKDNYDNWSIQMRALLGAQDVMDVVEDGYAEPASKEAEIALKDEEKTTLRVERKKDFKARSIIYQGLDEAMFEIIASAKTSKEI
;
A
#
# COMPACT_ATOMS: atom_id res chain seq x y z
N MET A 1 -13.85 -20.57 -18.61
CA MET A 1 -12.70 -19.65 -18.75
C MET A 1 -11.98 -19.65 -17.41
N ALA A 2 -10.75 -20.17 -17.35
CA ALA A 2 -9.98 -20.16 -16.11
C ALA A 2 -9.42 -18.75 -15.91
N ASN A 3 -10.01 -17.96 -15.00
CA ASN A 3 -9.39 -16.75 -14.49
C ASN A 3 -8.23 -17.17 -13.57
N GLY A 4 -7.13 -17.59 -14.18
CA GLY A 4 -5.86 -17.72 -13.48
C GLY A 4 -5.30 -16.33 -13.27
N THR A 5 -5.70 -15.64 -12.20
CA THR A 5 -4.88 -14.54 -11.70
C THR A 5 -3.59 -15.18 -11.20
N SER A 6 -2.55 -15.17 -12.03
CA SER A 6 -1.19 -15.46 -11.57
C SER A 6 -0.89 -14.47 -10.45
N GLN A 7 -1.00 -14.93 -9.21
CA GLN A 7 -0.64 -14.14 -8.05
C GLN A 7 0.86 -13.89 -8.18
N ALA A 8 1.24 -12.62 -8.38
CA ALA A 8 2.64 -12.25 -8.48
C ALA A 8 3.35 -12.76 -7.22
N VAL A 9 4.46 -13.46 -7.40
CA VAL A 9 5.28 -13.90 -6.27
C VAL A 9 5.87 -12.65 -5.63
N ILE A 10 5.44 -12.35 -4.41
CA ILE A 10 5.93 -11.20 -3.68
C ILE A 10 7.28 -11.56 -3.08
N PRO A 11 8.36 -10.84 -3.41
CA PRO A 11 9.69 -11.16 -2.92
C PRO A 11 9.78 -10.87 -1.42
N LYS A 12 10.44 -11.77 -0.69
CA LYS A 12 10.69 -11.60 0.74
C LYS A 12 11.98 -10.82 0.95
N LEU A 13 11.92 -9.78 1.78
CA LEU A 13 13.07 -9.02 2.23
C LEU A 13 13.91 -9.89 3.16
N THR A 14 15.21 -9.95 2.89
CA THR A 14 16.22 -10.56 3.75
C THR A 14 17.25 -9.50 4.13
N LYS A 15 18.22 -9.86 4.99
CA LYS A 15 19.25 -8.92 5.45
C LYS A 15 20.21 -8.45 4.33
N ASP A 16 20.26 -9.17 3.22
CA ASP A 16 21.29 -9.06 2.18
C ASP A 16 20.74 -8.79 0.78
N ASN A 17 19.41 -8.67 0.61
CA ASN A 17 18.78 -8.56 -0.72
C ASN A 17 18.02 -7.25 -0.98
N TYR A 18 18.18 -6.22 -0.13
CA TYR A 18 17.39 -4.99 -0.19
C TYR A 18 17.32 -4.36 -1.60
N ASP A 19 18.45 -4.26 -2.30
CA ASP A 19 18.50 -3.67 -3.65
C ASP A 19 17.61 -4.44 -4.64
N ASN A 20 17.72 -5.77 -4.66
CA ASN A 20 16.91 -6.62 -5.52
C ASN A 20 15.43 -6.61 -5.12
N TRP A 21 15.17 -6.69 -3.82
CA TRP A 21 13.83 -6.64 -3.25
C TRP A 21 13.12 -5.32 -3.60
N SER A 22 13.80 -4.19 -3.44
CA SER A 22 13.23 -2.86 -3.69
C SER A 22 12.86 -2.67 -5.16
N ILE A 23 13.69 -3.12 -6.10
CA ILE A 23 13.39 -3.07 -7.55
C ILE A 23 12.13 -3.87 -7.88
N GLN A 24 12.03 -5.09 -7.34
CA GLN A 24 10.88 -5.96 -7.58
C GLN A 24 9.61 -5.42 -6.93
N MET A 25 9.70 -4.86 -5.72
CA MET A 25 8.57 -4.23 -5.03
C MET A 25 8.08 -2.98 -5.76
N ARG A 26 8.97 -2.11 -6.27
CA ARG A 26 8.57 -0.94 -7.06
C ARG A 26 7.86 -1.35 -8.35
N ALA A 27 8.37 -2.37 -9.05
CA ALA A 27 7.71 -2.90 -10.25
C ALA A 27 6.33 -3.48 -9.93
N LEU A 28 6.19 -4.21 -8.82
CA LEU A 28 4.93 -4.80 -8.38
C LEU A 28 3.91 -3.72 -7.99
N LEU A 29 4.29 -2.73 -7.17
CA LEU A 29 3.42 -1.63 -6.77
C LEU A 29 2.97 -0.80 -7.99
N GLY A 30 3.88 -0.54 -8.94
CA GLY A 30 3.56 0.10 -10.21
C GLY A 30 2.54 -0.71 -11.04
N ALA A 31 2.73 -2.02 -11.17
CA ALA A 31 1.79 -2.89 -11.88
C ALA A 31 0.41 -2.98 -11.21
N GLN A 32 0.33 -2.63 -9.92
CA GLN A 32 -0.91 -2.63 -9.15
C GLN A 32 -1.60 -1.27 -9.10
N ASP A 33 -1.04 -0.24 -9.74
CA ASP A 33 -1.55 1.14 -9.80
C ASP A 33 -1.74 1.78 -8.41
N VAL A 34 -0.74 1.61 -7.54
CA VAL A 34 -0.74 2.14 -6.16
C VAL A 34 0.50 2.97 -5.83
N MET A 35 1.29 3.37 -6.84
CA MET A 35 2.51 4.15 -6.61
C MET A 35 2.20 5.57 -6.09
N ASP A 36 1.08 6.15 -6.49
CA ASP A 36 0.59 7.45 -6.04
C ASP A 36 0.42 7.50 -4.51
N VAL A 37 -0.26 6.54 -3.91
CA VAL A 37 -0.44 6.51 -2.44
C VAL A 37 0.84 6.20 -1.67
N VAL A 38 1.82 5.55 -2.30
CA VAL A 38 3.13 5.24 -1.69
C VAL A 38 4.06 6.45 -1.77
N GLU A 39 4.08 7.16 -2.90
CA GLU A 39 4.99 8.28 -3.14
C GLU A 39 4.41 9.61 -2.63
N ASP A 40 3.13 9.88 -2.86
CA ASP A 40 2.47 11.14 -2.53
C ASP A 40 1.56 11.04 -1.30
N GLY A 41 1.08 9.84 -0.98
CA GLY A 41 0.07 9.65 0.06
C GLY A 41 -1.30 10.16 -0.38
N TYR A 42 -2.19 10.34 0.59
CA TYR A 42 -3.53 10.88 0.36
C TYR A 42 -4.02 11.67 1.57
N ALA A 43 -5.01 12.53 1.34
CA ALA A 43 -5.59 13.37 2.39
C ALA A 43 -6.57 12.55 3.24
N GLU A 44 -6.10 12.02 4.35
CA GLU A 44 -6.91 11.36 5.36
C GLU A 44 -7.56 12.41 6.30
N PRO A 45 -8.90 12.44 6.45
CA PRO A 45 -9.57 13.40 7.34
C PRO A 45 -9.08 13.32 8.79
N ALA A 46 -8.89 14.47 9.41
CA ALA A 46 -8.40 14.56 10.79
C ALA A 46 -9.40 14.00 11.84
N SER A 47 -10.68 13.90 11.48
CA SER A 47 -11.72 13.31 12.34
C SER A 47 -12.90 12.76 11.52
N LYS A 48 -13.77 12.00 12.18
CA LYS A 48 -15.00 11.49 11.56
C LYS A 48 -15.95 12.62 11.17
N GLU A 49 -15.99 13.69 11.95
CA GLU A 49 -16.82 14.87 11.67
C GLU A 49 -16.33 15.57 10.40
N ALA A 50 -15.01 15.68 10.22
CA ALA A 50 -14.40 16.21 9.00
C ALA A 50 -14.75 15.33 7.79
N GLU A 51 -14.70 14.01 7.92
CA GLU A 51 -15.11 13.08 6.86
C GLU A 51 -16.60 13.19 6.51
N ILE A 52 -17.48 13.33 7.51
CA ILE A 52 -18.92 13.50 7.30
C ILE A 52 -19.22 14.79 6.53
N ALA A 53 -18.46 15.86 6.81
CA ALA A 53 -18.61 17.17 6.18
C ALA A 53 -18.15 17.21 4.70
N LEU A 54 -17.42 16.20 4.22
CA LEU A 54 -17.01 16.10 2.83
C LEU A 54 -18.22 15.99 1.88
N LYS A 55 -18.05 16.54 0.68
CA LYS A 55 -18.98 16.35 -0.45
C LYS A 55 -18.94 14.90 -0.94
N ASP A 56 -19.96 14.49 -1.68
CA ASP A 56 -20.06 13.10 -2.15
C ASP A 56 -18.94 12.72 -3.11
N GLU A 57 -18.47 13.66 -3.94
CA GLU A 57 -17.31 13.46 -4.82
C GLU A 57 -16.02 13.24 -4.01
N GLU A 58 -15.80 14.05 -2.97
CA GLU A 58 -14.63 13.95 -2.08
C GLU A 58 -14.63 12.63 -1.31
N LYS A 59 -15.80 12.20 -0.81
CA LYS A 59 -15.98 10.89 -0.16
C LYS A 59 -15.68 9.73 -1.11
N THR A 60 -16.07 9.86 -2.38
CA THR A 60 -15.81 8.84 -3.39
C THR A 60 -14.32 8.73 -3.66
N THR A 61 -13.63 9.86 -3.85
CA THR A 61 -12.18 9.90 -4.01
C THR A 61 -11.46 9.31 -2.80
N LEU A 62 -11.83 9.72 -1.57
CA LEU A 62 -11.23 9.20 -0.34
C LEU A 62 -11.34 7.67 -0.23
N ARG A 63 -12.48 7.09 -0.62
CA ARG A 63 -12.66 5.63 -0.63
C ARG A 63 -11.73 4.93 -1.62
N VAL A 64 -11.49 5.52 -2.79
CA VAL A 64 -10.56 4.99 -3.79
C VAL A 64 -9.13 5.04 -3.27
N GLU A 65 -8.70 6.18 -2.72
CA GLU A 65 -7.35 6.36 -2.17
C GLU A 65 -7.09 5.42 -0.99
N ARG A 66 -8.00 5.33 -0.01
CA ARG A 66 -7.88 4.36 1.09
C ARG A 66 -7.76 2.93 0.59
N LYS A 67 -8.51 2.56 -0.45
CA LYS A 67 -8.43 1.22 -1.04
C LYS A 67 -7.07 0.96 -1.70
N LYS A 68 -6.52 1.95 -2.40
CA LYS A 68 -5.15 1.88 -2.96
C LYS A 68 -4.13 1.75 -1.84
N ASP A 69 -4.23 2.55 -0.78
CA ASP A 69 -3.33 2.50 0.38
C ASP A 69 -3.34 1.11 1.04
N PHE A 70 -4.52 0.57 1.35
CA PHE A 70 -4.63 -0.78 1.91
C PHE A 70 -4.01 -1.85 1.01
N LYS A 71 -4.17 -1.71 -0.31
CA LYS A 71 -3.57 -2.61 -1.30
C LYS A 71 -2.04 -2.49 -1.29
N ALA A 72 -1.49 -1.28 -1.31
CA ALA A 72 -0.05 -1.04 -1.21
C ALA A 72 0.54 -1.64 0.07
N ARG A 73 -0.05 -1.35 1.24
CA ARG A 73 0.40 -1.90 2.51
C ARG A 73 0.34 -3.43 2.54
N SER A 74 -0.73 -4.02 2.02
CA SER A 74 -0.86 -5.48 1.96
C SER A 74 0.25 -6.12 1.12
N ILE A 75 0.61 -5.51 -0.01
CA ILE A 75 1.73 -5.96 -0.86
C ILE A 75 3.05 -5.84 -0.09
N ILE A 76 3.30 -4.70 0.56
CA ILE A 76 4.52 -4.48 1.34
C ILE A 76 4.64 -5.50 2.47
N TYR A 77 3.59 -5.71 3.28
CA TYR A 77 3.60 -6.67 4.38
C TYR A 77 3.86 -8.10 3.92
N GLN A 78 3.30 -8.50 2.78
CA GLN A 78 3.58 -9.81 2.19
C GLN A 78 5.04 -9.97 1.76
N GLY A 79 5.75 -8.87 1.50
CA GLY A 79 7.18 -8.87 1.20
C GLY A 79 8.09 -8.88 2.44
N LEU A 80 7.56 -8.84 3.65
CA LEU A 80 8.35 -8.81 4.88
C LEU A 80 8.29 -10.13 5.66
N ASP A 81 9.31 -10.37 6.48
CA ASP A 81 9.20 -11.33 7.58
C ASP A 81 8.56 -10.65 8.80
N GLU A 82 8.32 -11.44 9.85
CA GLU A 82 7.64 -10.96 11.07
C GLU A 82 8.43 -9.86 11.80
N ALA A 83 9.76 -10.00 11.87
CA ALA A 83 10.62 -9.02 12.54
C ALA A 83 10.61 -7.67 11.82
N MET A 84 10.68 -7.67 10.49
CA MET A 84 10.61 -6.45 9.68
C MET A 84 9.21 -5.84 9.71
N PHE A 85 8.16 -6.67 9.75
CA PHE A 85 6.79 -6.19 9.89
C PHE A 85 6.59 -5.45 11.21
N GLU A 86 7.06 -5.98 12.34
CA GLU A 86 6.91 -5.33 13.65
C GLU A 86 7.53 -3.92 13.69
N ILE A 87 8.64 -3.69 12.97
CA ILE A 87 9.28 -2.37 12.86
C ILE A 87 8.34 -1.34 12.23
N ILE A 88 7.60 -1.74 11.19
CA ILE A 88 6.76 -0.83 10.41
C ILE A 88 5.27 -0.91 10.78
N ALA A 89 4.87 -1.81 11.67
CA ALA A 89 3.46 -2.09 11.99
C ALA A 89 2.70 -0.89 12.56
N SER A 90 3.41 0.12 13.09
CA SER A 90 2.82 1.36 13.59
C SER A 90 2.46 2.37 12.49
N ALA A 91 2.97 2.18 11.26
CA ALA A 91 2.65 3.02 10.12
C ALA A 91 1.16 2.89 9.76
N LYS A 92 0.49 4.02 9.63
CA LYS A 92 -0.95 4.09 9.35
C LYS A 92 -1.24 4.14 7.86
N THR A 93 -0.27 4.57 7.07
CA THR A 93 -0.36 4.68 5.60
C THR A 93 0.85 4.02 4.96
N SER A 94 0.73 3.66 3.68
CA SER A 94 1.83 3.14 2.86
C SER A 94 2.95 4.17 2.66
N LYS A 95 2.63 5.47 2.73
CA LYS A 95 3.59 6.57 2.71
C LYS A 95 4.47 6.66 3.97
N GLU A 96 3.97 6.16 5.10
CA GLU A 96 4.68 6.13 6.39
C GLU A 96 5.58 4.89 6.56
N ILE A 97 5.49 3.92 5.66
CA ILE A 97 6.36 2.74 5.60
C ILE A 97 7.66 3.11 4.86
#